data_AF-A0A7Z0RRA1-F1
#
_entry.id   AF-A0A7Z0RRA1-F1
#
_cell.length_a   1.000
_cell.length_b   1.000
_cell.length_c   1.000
_cell.angle_alpha   90.00
_cell.angle_beta   90.00
_cell.angle_gamma   90.00
#
_symmetry.space_group_name_H-M   'P 1'
#
loop_
_entity.id
_entity.type
_entity.pdbx_description
1 polymer ?
#
loop_
_entity_poly.entity_id
_entity_poly.type
_entity_poly.pdbx_seq_one_letter_code
_entity_poly.pdbx_strand_id
1 'polypeptide(L)'
;MNDLEDDCFSSFYHDFGRPSYHPKMLLSALLFAYSQGIFSGRKIEKLMVENLAMHYLTGQLVISYRTINRFRVAKGMSDLLQDLFVEFSVRLKMEEFVSLDCLYIDGTKIEANANKYSFVWKKATDKFSLKLQENIRQSFQEEIAPLIEEAIVLDQEEPISSEQLDDFVAILEKELEKTNQEIEQQPVKGADERKKKRRKLRKAIRKVRDDFSVRAKKYENYGETFEGRNSFSKTDTDATFMRMKDDHMMNGQLKPGYNLQIATENQFVLHYDVFPNAADVNTLLPFLESYPHELKTIVADAGYGSEENLVTLNELEVSHFIKYALFDKEQKRTYKKSSRNLE
;
A
#
# COMPACT_ATOMS: atom_id res chain seq x y z
N MET A 1 -0.48 -15.91 -28.46
CA MET A 1 0.23 -14.70 -28.95
C MET A 1 -0.28 -14.24 -30.31
N ASN A 2 -0.29 -15.09 -31.34
CA ASN A 2 -0.80 -14.68 -32.66
C ASN A 2 -2.31 -14.41 -32.66
N ASP A 3 -3.04 -15.09 -31.78
CA ASP A 3 -4.50 -14.95 -31.64
C ASP A 3 -4.92 -13.74 -30.77
N LEU A 4 -3.98 -12.98 -30.21
CA LEU A 4 -4.31 -11.76 -29.45
C LEU A 4 -4.76 -10.67 -30.42
N GLU A 5 -5.87 -10.00 -30.14
CA GLU A 5 -6.32 -8.84 -30.93
C GLU A 5 -5.35 -7.66 -30.75
N ASP A 6 -5.18 -6.84 -31.79
CA ASP A 6 -4.27 -5.69 -31.73
C ASP A 6 -4.82 -4.56 -30.84
N ASP A 7 -6.14 -4.52 -30.64
CA ASP A 7 -6.83 -3.52 -29.81
C ASP A 7 -6.40 -3.58 -28.33
N CYS A 8 -5.99 -4.76 -27.85
CA CYS A 8 -5.42 -4.96 -26.51
C CYS A 8 -4.15 -4.11 -26.26
N PHE A 9 -3.51 -3.62 -27.33
CA PHE A 9 -2.29 -2.83 -27.25
C PHE A 9 -2.49 -1.37 -27.68
N SER A 10 -3.74 -0.94 -27.92
CA SER A 10 -4.08 0.42 -28.34
C SER A 10 -3.47 1.50 -27.43
N SER A 11 -3.43 1.26 -26.11
CA SER A 11 -2.85 2.17 -25.12
C SER A 11 -1.32 2.37 -25.25
N PHE A 12 -0.62 1.48 -25.97
CA PHE A 12 0.82 1.51 -26.17
C PHE A 12 1.24 2.26 -27.44
N TYR A 13 0.30 2.49 -28.36
CA TYR A 13 0.57 3.29 -29.55
C TYR A 13 0.52 4.79 -29.20
N HIS A 14 1.35 5.56 -29.91
CA HIS A 14 1.42 7.00 -29.76
C HIS A 14 1.25 7.65 -31.13
N ASP A 15 0.45 8.71 -31.18
CA ASP A 15 0.14 9.43 -32.44
C ASP A 15 1.32 10.26 -32.96
N PHE A 16 2.30 10.57 -32.10
CA PHE A 16 3.42 11.44 -32.40
C PHE A 16 4.77 10.84 -31.99
N GLY A 17 5.81 11.13 -32.79
CA GLY A 17 7.19 10.72 -32.53
C GLY A 17 7.63 9.48 -33.31
N ARG A 18 8.65 8.78 -32.80
CA ARG A 18 9.16 7.56 -33.43
C ARG A 18 8.14 6.42 -33.23
N PRO A 19 7.81 5.62 -34.26
CA PRO A 19 6.88 4.50 -34.13
C PRO A 19 7.31 3.54 -33.02
N SER A 20 6.34 3.12 -32.21
CA SER A 20 6.54 2.08 -31.20
C SER A 20 6.91 0.74 -31.86
N TYR A 21 7.73 -0.06 -31.16
CA TYR A 21 7.96 -1.45 -31.56
C TYR A 21 6.66 -2.25 -31.46
N HIS A 22 6.52 -3.30 -32.26
CA HIS A 22 5.31 -4.13 -32.24
C HIS A 22 5.11 -4.74 -30.83
N PRO A 23 3.97 -4.48 -30.17
CA PRO A 23 3.78 -4.86 -28.77
C PRO A 23 3.69 -6.38 -28.57
N LYS A 24 3.10 -7.12 -29.51
CA LYS A 24 3.17 -8.60 -29.52
C LYS A 24 4.60 -9.13 -29.50
N MET A 25 5.53 -8.52 -30.24
CA MET A 25 6.94 -8.93 -30.22
C MET A 25 7.58 -8.63 -28.86
N LEU A 26 7.32 -7.45 -28.28
CA LEU A 26 7.80 -7.09 -26.94
C LEU A 26 7.27 -8.05 -25.87
N LEU A 27 5.99 -8.42 -25.95
CA LEU A 27 5.36 -9.37 -25.04
C LEU A 27 5.95 -10.79 -25.21
N SER A 28 6.12 -11.28 -26.44
CA SER A 28 6.75 -12.58 -26.70
C SER A 28 8.17 -12.64 -26.15
N ALA A 29 8.94 -11.57 -26.35
CA ALA A 29 10.28 -11.40 -25.80
C ALA A 29 10.28 -11.45 -24.26
N LEU A 30 9.33 -10.78 -23.61
CA LEU A 30 9.19 -10.80 -22.15
C LEU A 30 8.84 -12.19 -21.63
N LEU A 31 7.82 -12.83 -22.19
CA LEU A 31 7.36 -14.15 -21.77
C LEU A 31 8.47 -15.20 -21.93
N PHE A 32 9.19 -15.18 -23.06
CA PHE A 32 10.34 -16.06 -23.27
C PHE A 32 11.46 -15.81 -22.27
N ALA A 33 11.80 -14.55 -21.99
CA ALA A 33 12.84 -14.27 -21.00
C ALA A 33 12.44 -14.72 -19.59
N TYR A 34 11.18 -14.54 -19.21
CA TYR A 34 10.66 -14.95 -17.90
C TYR A 34 10.61 -16.47 -17.76
N SER A 35 10.29 -17.21 -18.82
CA SER A 35 10.35 -18.68 -18.80
C SER A 35 11.79 -19.21 -18.57
N GLN A 36 12.81 -18.39 -18.85
CA GLN A 36 14.22 -18.69 -18.58
C GLN A 36 14.71 -18.11 -17.23
N GLY A 37 13.82 -17.53 -16.41
CA GLY A 37 14.16 -16.88 -15.15
C GLY A 37 14.91 -15.54 -15.30
N ILE A 38 14.80 -14.88 -16.46
CA ILE A 38 15.50 -13.63 -16.77
C ILE A 38 14.53 -12.44 -16.69
N PHE A 39 14.55 -11.74 -15.54
CA PHE A 39 13.63 -10.61 -15.28
C PHE A 39 14.23 -9.22 -15.46
N SER A 40 15.56 -9.11 -15.51
CA SER A 40 16.26 -7.83 -15.63
C SER A 40 16.25 -7.33 -17.06
N GLY A 41 15.74 -6.12 -17.31
CA GLY A 41 15.70 -5.52 -18.65
C GLY A 41 17.05 -5.55 -19.37
N ARG A 42 18.16 -5.32 -18.66
CA ARG A 42 19.52 -5.40 -19.24
C ARG A 42 19.92 -6.83 -19.61
N LYS A 43 19.51 -7.82 -18.81
CA LYS A 43 19.74 -9.23 -19.14
C LYS A 43 18.86 -9.67 -20.32
N ILE A 44 17.63 -9.13 -20.43
CA ILE A 44 16.74 -9.38 -21.57
C ILE A 44 17.33 -8.78 -22.85
N GLU A 45 17.83 -7.55 -22.79
CA GLU A 45 18.56 -6.93 -23.92
C GLU A 45 19.78 -7.76 -24.32
N LYS A 46 20.56 -8.26 -23.35
CA LYS A 46 21.68 -9.18 -23.60
C LYS A 46 21.20 -10.50 -24.23
N LEU A 47 20.07 -11.05 -23.76
CA LEU A 47 19.44 -12.26 -24.29
C LEU A 47 19.03 -12.07 -25.75
N MET A 48 18.56 -10.87 -26.14
CA MET A 48 18.25 -10.52 -27.53
C MET A 48 19.47 -10.45 -28.45
N VAL A 49 20.70 -10.48 -27.92
CA VAL A 49 21.95 -10.48 -28.70
C VAL A 49 22.58 -11.88 -28.77
N GLU A 50 22.46 -12.63 -27.68
CA GLU A 50 23.22 -13.88 -27.51
C GLU A 50 22.38 -15.14 -27.80
N ASN A 51 21.06 -15.07 -27.71
CA ASN A 51 20.20 -16.25 -27.77
C ASN A 51 19.49 -16.36 -29.13
N LEU A 52 19.70 -17.51 -29.80
CA LEU A 52 19.14 -17.77 -31.13
C LEU A 52 17.60 -17.87 -31.14
N ALA A 53 16.99 -18.44 -30.09
CA ALA A 53 15.53 -18.50 -30.00
C ALA A 53 14.94 -17.09 -29.79
N MET A 54 15.61 -16.25 -29.00
CA MET A 54 15.24 -14.85 -28.86
C MET A 54 15.37 -14.09 -30.17
N HIS A 55 16.44 -14.32 -30.95
CA HIS A 55 16.58 -13.74 -32.29
C HIS A 55 15.42 -14.14 -33.22
N TYR A 56 15.00 -15.40 -33.16
CA TYR A 56 13.87 -15.86 -33.97
C TYR A 56 12.58 -15.15 -33.55
N LEU A 57 12.31 -15.03 -32.25
CA LEU A 57 11.12 -14.37 -31.71
C LEU A 57 11.08 -12.86 -31.99
N THR A 58 12.22 -12.17 -31.94
CA THR A 58 12.30 -10.72 -32.18
C THR A 58 12.59 -10.35 -33.62
N GLY A 59 12.74 -11.31 -34.52
CA GLY A 59 13.18 -11.05 -35.89
C GLY A 59 14.55 -10.37 -35.95
N GLN A 60 15.46 -10.76 -35.06
CA GLN A 60 16.82 -10.20 -34.88
C GLN A 60 16.85 -8.72 -34.45
N LEU A 61 15.70 -8.16 -34.04
CA LEU A 61 15.67 -6.83 -33.43
C LEU A 61 16.21 -6.90 -32.01
N VAL A 62 17.17 -6.01 -31.72
CA VAL A 62 17.71 -5.80 -30.39
C VAL A 62 17.09 -4.52 -29.82
N ILE A 63 16.33 -4.68 -28.75
CA ILE A 63 15.58 -3.59 -28.13
C ILE A 63 16.25 -3.21 -26.82
N SER A 64 16.47 -1.92 -26.63
CA SER A 64 17.11 -1.42 -25.41
C SER A 64 16.32 -1.77 -24.15
N TYR A 65 17.01 -2.03 -23.04
CA TYR A 65 16.36 -2.29 -21.75
C TYR A 65 15.38 -1.19 -21.32
N ARG A 66 15.60 0.07 -21.75
CA ARG A 66 14.72 1.20 -21.44
C ARG A 66 13.35 1.03 -22.06
N THR A 67 13.29 0.62 -23.33
CA THR A 67 12.03 0.37 -24.04
C THR A 67 11.30 -0.83 -23.44
N ILE A 68 12.02 -1.92 -23.14
CA ILE A 68 11.46 -3.11 -22.48
C ILE A 68 10.83 -2.72 -21.13
N ASN A 69 11.57 -1.95 -20.31
CA ASN A 69 11.06 -1.52 -19.01
C ASN A 69 9.88 -0.55 -19.12
N ARG A 70 9.87 0.34 -20.12
CA ARG A 70 8.72 1.22 -20.40
C ARG A 70 7.49 0.42 -20.81
N PHE A 71 7.65 -0.61 -21.65
CA PHE A 71 6.55 -1.49 -22.04
C PHE A 71 5.95 -2.20 -20.82
N ARG A 72 6.79 -2.71 -19.90
CA ARG A 72 6.33 -3.37 -18.66
C ARG A 72 5.48 -2.49 -17.75
N VAL A 73 5.78 -1.19 -17.68
CA VAL A 73 5.07 -0.23 -16.81
C VAL A 73 4.09 0.64 -17.58
N ALA A 74 3.83 0.30 -18.85
CA ALA A 74 2.87 1.04 -19.66
C ALA A 74 1.46 0.88 -19.09
N LYS A 75 0.65 1.92 -19.23
CA LYS A 75 -0.75 1.91 -18.78
C LYS A 75 -1.52 0.78 -19.50
N GLY A 76 -2.21 -0.05 -18.73
CA GLY A 76 -2.95 -1.23 -19.23
C GLY A 76 -2.10 -2.49 -19.42
N MET A 77 -0.77 -2.43 -19.27
CA MET A 77 0.05 -3.65 -19.35
C MET A 77 -0.18 -4.58 -18.16
N SER A 78 -0.47 -4.02 -16.99
CA SER A 78 -0.81 -4.81 -15.79
C SER A 78 -2.08 -5.63 -16.04
N ASP A 79 -3.14 -4.97 -16.51
CA ASP A 79 -4.42 -5.58 -16.83
C ASP A 79 -4.25 -6.65 -17.92
N LEU A 80 -3.49 -6.34 -18.98
CA LEU A 80 -3.17 -7.30 -20.03
C LEU A 80 -2.42 -8.53 -19.51
N LEU A 81 -1.44 -8.37 -18.60
CA LEU A 81 -0.74 -9.51 -18.02
C LEU A 81 -1.68 -10.38 -17.18
N GLN A 82 -2.62 -9.76 -16.48
CA GLN A 82 -3.66 -10.46 -15.73
C GLN A 82 -4.57 -11.26 -16.68
N ASP A 83 -5.07 -10.63 -17.75
CA ASP A 83 -5.93 -11.28 -18.75
C ASP A 83 -5.21 -12.47 -19.43
N LEU A 84 -3.94 -12.29 -19.80
CA LEU A 84 -3.12 -13.35 -20.37
C LEU A 84 -2.94 -14.53 -19.41
N PHE A 85 -2.87 -14.25 -18.12
CA PHE A 85 -2.73 -15.27 -17.09
C PHE A 85 -4.05 -16.03 -16.87
N VAL A 86 -5.19 -15.36 -16.98
CA VAL A 86 -6.52 -16.02 -17.02
C VAL A 86 -6.62 -16.94 -18.23
N GLU A 87 -6.29 -16.43 -19.42
CA GLU A 87 -6.33 -17.22 -20.66
C GLU A 87 -5.38 -18.43 -20.57
N PHE A 88 -4.19 -18.25 -19.99
CA PHE A 88 -3.26 -19.36 -19.75
C PHE A 88 -3.89 -20.45 -18.88
N SER A 89 -4.58 -20.07 -17.79
CA SER A 89 -5.28 -21.02 -16.91
C SER A 89 -6.42 -21.76 -17.62
N VAL A 90 -7.17 -21.07 -18.49
CA VAL A 90 -8.18 -21.69 -19.36
C VAL A 90 -7.56 -22.69 -20.31
N ARG A 91 -6.43 -22.35 -20.95
CA ARG A 91 -5.70 -23.27 -21.84
C ARG A 91 -5.20 -24.50 -21.11
N LEU A 92 -4.67 -24.36 -19.89
CA LEU A 92 -4.27 -25.50 -19.07
C LEU A 92 -5.45 -26.44 -18.78
N LYS A 93 -6.65 -25.88 -18.56
CA LYS A 93 -7.86 -26.67 -18.37
C LYS A 93 -8.31 -27.40 -19.63
N MET A 94 -8.27 -26.72 -20.78
CA MET A 94 -8.64 -27.32 -22.07
C MET A 94 -7.72 -28.49 -22.45
N GLU A 95 -6.44 -28.39 -22.10
CA GLU A 95 -5.44 -29.45 -22.31
C GLU A 95 -5.39 -30.47 -21.15
N GLU A 96 -6.36 -30.41 -20.22
CA GLU A 96 -6.52 -31.33 -19.08
C GLU A 96 -5.32 -31.39 -18.10
N PHE A 97 -4.45 -30.38 -18.11
CA PHE A 97 -3.36 -30.27 -17.13
C PHE A 97 -3.86 -29.88 -15.73
N VAL A 98 -4.98 -29.15 -15.67
CA VAL A 98 -5.64 -28.72 -14.43
C VAL A 98 -7.16 -28.88 -14.57
N SER A 99 -7.86 -29.09 -13.46
CA SER A 99 -9.32 -29.19 -13.44
C SER A 99 -9.99 -27.84 -13.15
N LEU A 100 -9.30 -26.98 -12.39
CA LEU A 100 -9.82 -25.80 -11.69
C LEU A 100 -10.89 -26.14 -10.63
N ASP A 101 -10.97 -27.40 -10.19
CA ASP A 101 -11.95 -27.82 -9.18
C ASP A 101 -11.39 -27.73 -7.76
N CYS A 102 -10.07 -27.81 -7.60
CA CYS A 102 -9.40 -27.76 -6.30
C CYS A 102 -8.21 -26.80 -6.31
N LEU A 103 -8.29 -25.75 -5.48
CA LEU A 103 -7.25 -24.75 -5.33
C LEU A 103 -6.47 -24.96 -4.04
N TYR A 104 -5.14 -25.03 -4.17
CA TYR A 104 -4.22 -25.10 -3.04
C TYR A 104 -3.60 -23.72 -2.82
N ILE A 105 -3.89 -23.11 -1.67
CA ILE A 105 -3.51 -21.74 -1.33
C ILE A 105 -2.43 -21.76 -0.26
N ASP A 106 -1.32 -21.07 -0.54
CA ASP A 106 -0.26 -20.82 0.44
C ASP A 106 0.25 -19.37 0.33
N GLY A 107 0.73 -18.86 1.45
CA GLY A 107 1.21 -17.50 1.64
C GLY A 107 2.71 -17.46 1.89
N THR A 108 3.39 -16.50 1.27
CA THR A 108 4.79 -16.21 1.57
C THR A 108 5.04 -14.71 1.67
N LYS A 109 5.95 -14.34 2.56
CA LYS A 109 6.26 -12.94 2.84
C LYS A 109 7.54 -12.56 2.13
N ILE A 110 7.46 -11.52 1.31
CA ILE A 110 8.59 -11.01 0.53
C ILE A 110 9.03 -9.65 1.08
N GLU A 111 10.34 -9.49 1.29
CA GLU A 111 10.91 -8.22 1.77
C GLU A 111 10.81 -7.17 0.65
N ALA A 112 10.26 -6.00 0.98
CA ALA A 112 10.19 -4.87 0.06
C ALA A 112 11.58 -4.24 -0.09
N ASN A 113 11.85 -3.66 -1.27
CA ASN A 113 13.06 -2.87 -1.47
C ASN A 113 12.91 -1.45 -0.87
N ALA A 114 12.78 -1.41 0.46
CA ALA A 114 12.54 -0.21 1.24
C ALA A 114 13.56 -0.06 2.37
N ASN A 115 13.65 1.14 2.93
CA ASN A 115 14.49 1.38 4.09
C ASN A 115 13.95 0.61 5.30
N LYS A 116 14.77 -0.33 5.80
CA LYS A 116 14.46 -1.26 6.90
C LYS A 116 14.06 -0.58 8.21
N TYR A 117 14.44 0.69 8.42
CA TYR A 117 14.23 1.41 9.68
C TYR A 117 13.23 2.57 9.57
N SER A 118 12.42 2.60 8.51
CA SER A 118 11.53 3.71 8.19
C SER A 118 10.09 3.50 8.65
N PHE A 119 9.90 3.18 9.94
CA PHE A 119 8.59 2.81 10.47
C PHE A 119 7.61 3.99 10.66
N VAL A 120 6.36 3.79 10.24
CA VAL A 120 5.21 4.59 10.65
C VAL A 120 4.12 3.64 11.17
N TRP A 121 3.68 3.87 12.41
CA TRP A 121 2.69 3.04 13.10
C TRP A 121 1.44 3.84 13.38
N LYS A 122 0.26 3.31 13.01
CA LYS A 122 -1.03 4.00 13.17
C LYS A 122 -1.26 4.44 14.61
N LYS A 123 -1.16 3.50 15.56
CA LYS A 123 -1.30 3.79 17.00
C LYS A 123 -0.37 4.90 17.53
N ALA A 124 0.85 4.98 17.00
CA ALA A 124 1.79 6.04 17.40
C ALA A 124 1.38 7.37 16.77
N THR A 125 1.05 7.38 15.48
CA THR A 125 0.51 8.53 14.76
C THR A 125 -0.72 9.10 15.46
N ASP A 126 -1.71 8.26 15.78
CA ASP A 126 -2.95 8.66 16.45
C ASP A 126 -2.66 9.30 17.81
N LYS A 127 -1.81 8.68 18.63
CA LYS A 127 -1.40 9.21 19.93
C LYS A 127 -0.73 10.59 19.80
N PHE A 128 0.18 10.75 18.84
CA PHE A 128 0.88 12.03 18.67
C PHE A 128 0.02 13.10 18.00
N SER A 129 -0.94 12.70 17.16
CA SER A 129 -1.94 13.58 16.56
C SER A 129 -2.88 14.13 17.63
N LEU A 130 -3.43 13.27 18.49
CA LEU A 130 -4.27 13.69 19.63
C LEU A 130 -3.53 14.67 20.55
N LYS A 131 -2.27 14.36 20.91
CA LYS A 131 -1.45 15.26 21.71
C LYS A 131 -1.17 16.59 21.00
N LEU A 132 -1.05 16.60 19.67
CA LEU A 132 -0.91 17.84 18.91
C LEU A 132 -2.20 18.67 19.00
N GLN A 133 -3.37 18.06 18.86
CA GLN A 133 -4.67 18.74 18.99
C GLN A 133 -4.85 19.37 20.38
N GLU A 134 -4.48 18.66 21.45
CA GLU A 134 -4.46 19.22 22.81
C GLU A 134 -3.54 20.45 22.91
N ASN A 135 -2.31 20.36 22.38
CA ASN A 135 -1.35 21.46 22.40
C ASN A 135 -1.82 22.67 21.58
N ILE A 136 -2.48 22.42 20.43
CA ILE A 136 -3.07 23.47 19.60
C ILE A 136 -4.14 24.19 20.41
N ARG A 137 -5.12 23.46 20.97
CA ARG A 137 -6.21 24.02 21.77
C ARG A 137 -5.71 24.81 22.97
N GLN A 138 -4.75 24.27 23.72
CA GLN A 138 -4.15 24.95 24.85
C GLN A 138 -3.41 26.24 24.42
N SER A 139 -2.57 26.15 23.38
CA SER A 139 -1.85 27.31 22.87
C SER A 139 -2.82 28.38 22.34
N PHE A 140 -3.94 27.96 21.76
CA PHE A 140 -4.94 28.87 21.27
C PHE A 140 -5.60 29.64 22.41
N GLN A 141 -6.06 28.94 23.46
CA GLN A 141 -6.70 29.55 24.62
C GLN A 141 -5.76 30.48 25.40
N GLU A 142 -4.51 30.05 25.64
CA GLU A 142 -3.58 30.77 26.52
C GLU A 142 -2.78 31.86 25.80
N GLU A 143 -2.34 31.60 24.56
CA GLU A 143 -1.40 32.47 23.85
C GLU A 143 -2.05 33.25 22.71
N ILE A 144 -3.03 32.70 21.99
CA ILE A 144 -3.54 33.27 20.72
C ILE A 144 -4.82 34.08 20.93
N ALA A 145 -5.82 33.53 21.61
CA ALA A 145 -7.12 34.17 21.85
C ALA A 145 -6.99 35.56 22.50
N PRO A 146 -6.07 35.81 23.46
CA PRO A 146 -5.89 37.15 24.02
C PRO A 146 -5.25 38.18 23.06
N LEU A 147 -4.74 37.74 21.91
CA LEU A 147 -4.03 38.59 20.94
C LEU A 147 -4.91 39.05 19.78
N ILE A 148 -6.04 38.39 19.55
CA ILE A 148 -6.96 38.66 18.43
C ILE A 148 -8.27 39.23 18.97
N GLU A 149 -8.85 40.19 18.26
CA GLU A 149 -10.18 40.74 18.59
C GLU A 149 -11.31 39.80 18.13
N GLU A 150 -11.05 39.00 17.09
CA GLU A 150 -12.00 38.07 16.50
C GLU A 150 -12.15 36.83 17.38
N ALA A 151 -13.39 36.55 17.83
CA ALA A 151 -13.70 35.39 18.65
C ALA A 151 -13.72 34.14 17.78
N ILE A 152 -12.62 33.40 17.78
CA ILE A 152 -12.54 32.09 17.15
C ILE A 152 -12.99 31.05 18.16
N VAL A 153 -14.16 30.44 17.88
CA VAL A 153 -14.66 29.30 18.64
C VAL A 153 -14.06 28.04 18.03
N LEU A 154 -13.14 27.39 18.77
CA LEU A 154 -12.64 26.08 18.38
C LEU A 154 -13.66 25.02 18.75
N ASP A 155 -13.95 24.13 17.80
CA ASP A 155 -14.72 22.93 18.08
C ASP A 155 -13.94 22.02 19.06
N GLN A 156 -14.64 21.49 20.07
CA GLN A 156 -14.05 20.60 21.06
C GLN A 156 -14.14 19.12 20.64
N GLU A 157 -15.09 18.79 19.77
CA GLU A 157 -15.37 17.44 19.29
C GLU A 157 -14.60 17.17 17.99
N GLU A 158 -14.54 18.13 17.07
CA GLU A 158 -13.83 17.97 15.80
C GLU A 158 -12.31 18.28 15.90
N PRO A 159 -11.47 17.52 15.18
CA PRO A 159 -10.04 17.82 15.08
C PRO A 159 -9.79 19.06 14.23
N ILE A 160 -8.83 19.88 14.63
CA ILE A 160 -8.42 21.07 13.88
C ILE A 160 -7.53 20.62 12.73
N SER A 161 -7.97 20.88 11.50
CA SER A 161 -7.25 20.52 10.27
C SER A 161 -6.06 21.45 10.00
N SER A 162 -5.12 20.99 9.17
CA SER A 162 -4.00 21.83 8.71
C SER A 162 -4.48 23.07 7.94
N GLU A 163 -5.57 22.96 7.18
CA GLU A 163 -6.18 24.09 6.46
C GLU A 163 -6.72 25.16 7.43
N GLN A 164 -7.43 24.75 8.49
CA GLN A 164 -7.89 25.67 9.54
C GLN A 164 -6.73 26.37 10.26
N LEU A 165 -5.60 25.67 10.44
CA LEU A 165 -4.39 26.29 11.02
C LEU A 165 -3.79 27.34 10.09
N ASP A 166 -3.85 27.14 8.78
CA ASP A 166 -3.38 28.12 7.79
C ASP A 166 -4.29 29.36 7.77
N ASP A 167 -5.61 29.18 7.92
CA ASP A 167 -6.56 30.28 8.12
C ASP A 167 -6.26 31.07 9.40
N PHE A 168 -5.95 30.38 10.51
CA PHE A 168 -5.55 31.04 11.75
C PHE A 168 -4.26 31.86 11.58
N VAL A 169 -3.31 31.36 10.80
CA VAL A 169 -2.10 32.11 10.47
C VAL A 169 -2.45 33.39 9.71
N ALA A 170 -3.36 33.34 8.73
CA ALA A 170 -3.78 34.52 7.98
C ALA A 170 -4.44 35.57 8.89
N ILE A 171 -5.29 35.15 9.83
CA ILE A 171 -5.92 36.03 10.82
C ILE A 171 -4.85 36.69 11.71
N LEU A 172 -3.88 35.92 12.19
CA LEU A 172 -2.79 36.46 13.02
C LEU A 172 -1.88 37.42 12.25
N GLU A 173 -1.64 37.18 10.97
CA GLU A 173 -0.87 38.08 10.10
C GLU A 173 -1.61 39.40 9.88
N LYS A 174 -2.93 39.37 9.67
CA LYS A 174 -3.76 40.58 9.57
C LYS A 174 -3.72 41.40 10.86
N GLU A 175 -3.83 40.75 12.02
CA GLU A 175 -3.76 41.42 13.32
C GLU A 175 -2.35 41.97 13.62
N LEU A 176 -1.31 41.26 13.19
CA LEU A 176 0.07 41.73 13.25
C LEU A 176 0.27 42.99 12.40
N GLU A 177 -0.33 43.04 11.22
CA GLU A 177 -0.24 44.18 10.31
C GLU A 177 -0.96 45.41 10.88
N LYS A 178 -2.19 45.23 11.39
CA LYS A 178 -2.91 46.28 12.13
C LYS A 178 -2.06 46.83 13.29
N THR A 179 -1.47 45.95 14.10
CA THR A 179 -0.60 46.33 15.21
C THR A 179 0.66 47.08 14.74
N ASN A 180 1.24 46.72 13.58
CA ASN A 180 2.38 47.44 13.03
C ASN A 180 1.99 48.87 12.60
N GLN A 181 0.86 49.02 11.92
CA GLN A 181 0.35 50.32 11.46
C GLN A 181 0.06 51.25 12.64
N GLU A 182 -0.55 50.76 13.72
CA GLU A 182 -0.80 51.55 14.94
C GLU A 182 0.49 52.05 15.60
N ILE A 183 1.56 51.23 15.59
CA ILE A 183 2.87 51.62 16.12
C ILE A 183 3.52 52.69 15.26
N GLU A 184 3.41 52.60 13.94
CA GLU A 184 3.95 53.59 12.99
C GLU A 184 3.21 54.92 13.04
N GLN A 185 1.87 54.90 13.11
CA GLN A 185 1.05 56.10 13.18
C GLN A 185 1.20 56.85 14.52
N GLN A 186 1.41 56.12 15.62
CA GLN A 186 1.51 56.71 16.96
C GLN A 186 2.75 56.20 17.70
N PRO A 187 3.95 56.73 17.39
CA PRO A 187 5.19 56.30 18.02
C PRO A 187 5.27 56.78 19.47
N VAL A 188 5.36 55.85 20.42
CA VAL A 188 5.52 56.15 21.86
C VAL A 188 6.99 55.96 22.27
N LYS A 189 7.54 56.94 23.01
CA LYS A 189 8.87 56.84 23.64
C LYS A 189 8.75 56.06 24.96
N GLY A 190 9.48 54.95 25.08
CA GLY A 190 9.51 54.12 26.29
C GLY A 190 8.89 52.73 26.12
N ALA A 191 8.35 52.17 27.20
CA ALA A 191 7.69 50.87 27.19
C ALA A 191 6.34 50.96 26.45
N ASP A 192 6.17 50.14 25.41
CA ASP A 192 4.97 50.10 24.59
C ASP A 192 4.38 48.69 24.60
N GLU A 193 3.18 48.54 25.16
CA GLU A 193 2.47 47.25 25.22
C GLU A 193 2.20 46.69 23.82
N ARG A 194 2.04 47.54 22.79
CA ARG A 194 1.85 47.10 21.39
C ARG A 194 3.10 46.42 20.83
N LYS A 195 4.30 46.85 21.24
CA LYS A 195 5.55 46.16 20.88
C LYS A 195 5.64 44.78 21.53
N LYS A 196 5.10 44.60 22.75
CA LYS A 196 4.97 43.29 23.39
C LYS A 196 3.94 42.41 22.66
N LYS A 197 2.75 42.95 22.31
CA LYS A 197 1.73 42.27 21.49
C LYS A 197 2.30 41.81 20.15
N ARG A 198 3.00 42.68 19.42
CA ARG A 198 3.71 42.36 18.15
C ARG A 198 4.68 41.18 18.30
N ARG A 199 5.48 41.15 19.37
CA ARG A 199 6.42 40.05 19.62
C ARG A 199 5.69 38.73 19.90
N LYS A 200 4.58 38.79 20.66
CA LYS A 200 3.74 37.61 20.93
C LYS A 200 3.06 37.10 19.66
N LEU A 201 2.49 37.98 18.82
CA LEU A 201 1.89 37.63 17.53
C LEU A 201 2.90 36.96 16.60
N ARG A 202 4.11 37.52 16.45
CA ARG A 202 5.18 36.87 15.65
C ARG A 202 5.55 35.48 16.17
N LYS A 203 5.61 35.30 17.49
CA LYS A 203 5.87 33.99 18.10
C LYS A 203 4.72 33.02 17.83
N ALA A 204 3.47 33.47 17.95
CA ALA A 204 2.28 32.67 17.67
C ALA A 204 2.22 32.24 16.20
N ILE A 205 2.38 33.17 15.26
CA ILE A 205 2.44 32.88 13.81
C ILE A 205 3.49 31.82 13.52
N ARG A 206 4.72 32.00 14.04
CA ARG A 206 5.80 31.03 13.84
C ARG A 206 5.46 29.66 14.40
N LYS A 207 4.86 29.59 15.60
CA LYS A 207 4.46 28.34 16.24
C LYS A 207 3.35 27.63 15.46
N VAL A 208 2.34 28.35 14.98
CA VAL A 208 1.24 27.76 14.21
C VAL A 208 1.73 27.33 12.82
N ARG A 209 2.41 28.20 12.08
CA ARG A 209 2.88 27.94 10.71
C ARG A 209 3.98 26.88 10.66
N ASP A 210 5.04 27.04 11.44
CA ASP A 210 6.26 26.22 11.27
C ASP A 210 6.25 24.90 12.07
N ASP A 211 5.39 24.78 13.09
CA ASP A 211 5.29 23.57 13.94
C ASP A 211 3.91 22.90 13.81
N PHE A 212 2.83 23.59 14.19
CA PHE A 212 1.51 22.95 14.24
C PHE A 212 0.97 22.56 12.85
N SER A 213 0.94 23.47 11.88
CA SER A 213 0.46 23.19 10.51
C SER A 213 1.29 22.09 9.85
N VAL A 214 2.62 22.16 9.94
CA VAL A 214 3.54 21.14 9.40
C VAL A 214 3.26 19.75 10.00
N ARG A 215 3.04 19.66 11.31
CA ARG A 215 2.78 18.37 11.97
C ARG A 215 1.37 17.87 11.74
N ALA A 216 0.36 18.75 11.70
CA ALA A 216 -1.02 18.40 11.37
C ALA A 216 -1.08 17.78 9.98
N LYS A 217 -0.54 18.47 8.97
CA LYS A 217 -0.45 17.99 7.59
C LYS A 217 0.28 16.65 7.48
N LYS A 218 1.37 16.49 8.24
CA LYS A 218 2.09 15.22 8.29
C LYS A 218 1.21 14.07 8.81
N TYR A 219 0.44 14.29 9.87
CA TYR A 219 -0.42 13.25 10.46
C TYR A 219 -1.66 12.98 9.61
N GLU A 220 -2.22 13.99 8.94
CA GLU A 220 -3.30 13.84 7.95
C GLU A 220 -2.84 12.96 6.79
N ASN A 221 -1.71 13.29 6.16
CA ASN A 221 -1.12 12.48 5.09
C ASN A 221 -0.86 11.03 5.54
N TYR A 222 -0.38 10.84 6.77
CA TYR A 222 -0.19 9.49 7.32
C TYR A 222 -1.52 8.76 7.53
N GLY A 223 -2.55 9.46 8.00
CA GLY A 223 -3.91 8.96 8.15
C GLY A 223 -4.46 8.42 6.84
N GLU A 224 -4.36 9.21 5.77
CA GLU A 224 -4.75 8.83 4.41
C GLU A 224 -3.97 7.60 3.93
N THR A 225 -2.64 7.62 4.10
CA THR A 225 -1.76 6.53 3.65
C THR A 225 -2.08 5.19 4.31
N PHE A 226 -2.63 5.16 5.54
CA PHE A 226 -2.89 3.90 6.21
C PHE A 226 -3.90 3.03 5.47
N GLU A 227 -4.95 3.58 4.84
CA GLU A 227 -5.96 2.79 4.09
C GLU A 227 -6.46 1.54 4.86
N GLY A 228 -6.74 1.69 6.16
CA GLY A 228 -7.15 0.58 7.04
C GLY A 228 -5.99 -0.26 7.63
N ARG A 229 -4.76 -0.11 7.13
CA ARG A 229 -3.55 -0.78 7.62
C ARG A 229 -3.05 -0.18 8.93
N ASN A 230 -2.28 -0.97 9.68
CA ASN A 230 -1.71 -0.54 10.97
C ASN A 230 -0.32 0.10 10.87
N SER A 231 0.34 -0.02 9.71
CA SER A 231 1.71 0.43 9.52
C SER A 231 2.06 0.56 8.04
N PHE A 232 3.01 1.42 7.69
CA PHE A 232 3.59 1.50 6.34
C PHE A 232 5.04 2.05 6.36
N SER A 233 5.84 1.73 5.33
CA SER A 233 7.19 2.29 5.18
C SER A 233 7.21 3.68 4.56
N LYS A 234 8.09 4.57 5.03
CA LYS A 234 8.20 5.93 4.46
C LYS A 234 8.78 5.96 3.04
N THR A 235 9.51 4.92 2.62
CA THR A 235 10.14 4.85 1.30
C THR A 235 9.33 4.06 0.28
N ASP A 236 8.54 3.11 0.77
CA ASP A 236 7.58 2.33 0.00
C ASP A 236 6.28 2.30 0.81
N THR A 237 5.35 3.20 0.46
CA THR A 237 4.12 3.43 1.24
C THR A 237 3.15 2.26 1.18
N ASP A 238 3.33 1.34 0.22
CA ASP A 238 2.44 0.20 0.02
C ASP A 238 2.92 -0.99 0.88
N ALA A 239 4.21 -1.04 1.21
CA ALA A 239 4.80 -2.04 2.07
C ALA A 239 4.44 -1.84 3.55
N THR A 240 4.08 -2.93 4.22
CA THR A 240 3.78 -2.95 5.66
C THR A 240 4.85 -3.70 6.44
N PHE A 241 4.91 -3.46 7.74
CA PHE A 241 5.88 -4.14 8.58
C PHE A 241 5.35 -5.50 9.04
N MET A 242 6.05 -6.54 8.61
CA MET A 242 5.71 -7.91 8.93
C MET A 242 6.95 -8.70 9.34
N ARG A 243 6.73 -9.81 10.05
CA ARG A 243 7.79 -10.74 10.40
C ARG A 243 8.07 -11.62 9.18
N MET A 244 9.30 -11.59 8.69
CA MET A 244 9.70 -12.39 7.54
C MET A 244 9.85 -13.87 7.92
N LYS A 245 9.63 -14.78 6.95
CA LYS A 245 9.96 -16.21 7.11
C LYS A 245 11.47 -16.38 7.33
N ASP A 246 12.29 -15.65 6.55
CA ASP A 246 13.75 -15.69 6.63
C ASP A 246 14.32 -14.70 7.67
N ASP A 247 14.22 -15.08 8.94
CA ASP A 247 14.79 -14.34 10.07
C ASP A 247 16.18 -14.90 10.47
N HIS A 248 17.19 -14.60 9.66
CA HIS A 248 18.57 -15.08 9.85
C HIS A 248 19.17 -14.71 11.22
N MET A 249 18.72 -13.58 11.78
CA MET A 249 19.18 -13.08 13.08
C MET A 249 18.36 -13.66 14.24
N MET A 250 17.27 -14.39 13.95
CA MET A 250 16.30 -14.96 14.91
C MET A 250 15.82 -13.97 15.97
N ASN A 251 15.81 -12.68 15.63
CA ASN A 251 15.48 -11.60 16.57
C ASN A 251 14.02 -11.15 16.45
N GLY A 252 13.24 -11.77 15.55
CA GLY A 252 11.85 -11.43 15.28
C GLY A 252 11.68 -10.04 14.67
N GLN A 253 12.73 -9.48 14.04
CA GLN A 253 12.69 -8.13 13.52
C GLN A 253 11.68 -8.01 12.39
N LEU A 254 10.78 -7.03 12.54
CA LEU A 254 9.86 -6.66 11.48
C LEU A 254 10.60 -5.92 10.38
N LYS A 255 10.24 -6.23 9.14
CA LYS A 255 10.78 -5.58 7.95
C LYS A 255 9.62 -5.13 7.06
N PRO A 256 9.81 -4.08 6.25
CA PRO A 256 8.81 -3.72 5.25
C PRO A 256 8.73 -4.86 4.24
N GLY A 257 7.52 -5.26 3.89
CA GLY A 257 7.29 -6.30 2.92
C GLY A 257 5.84 -6.44 2.51
N TYR A 258 5.61 -7.49 1.76
CA TYR A 258 4.31 -7.85 1.21
C TYR A 258 4.02 -9.31 1.49
N ASN A 259 2.75 -9.62 1.66
CA ASN A 259 2.27 -10.99 1.79
C ASN A 259 1.73 -11.47 0.44
N LEU A 260 2.55 -12.25 -0.27
CA LEU A 260 2.21 -12.85 -1.54
C LEU A 260 1.40 -14.13 -1.28
N GLN A 261 0.22 -14.18 -1.88
CA GLN A 261 -0.67 -15.34 -1.84
C GLN A 261 -0.65 -15.99 -3.21
N ILE A 262 -0.61 -17.32 -3.24
CA ILE A 262 -0.49 -18.09 -4.47
C ILE A 262 -1.51 -19.23 -4.43
N ALA A 263 -2.30 -19.35 -5.49
CA ALA A 263 -3.16 -20.50 -5.73
C ALA A 263 -2.48 -21.41 -6.76
N THR A 264 -2.47 -22.72 -6.46
CA THR A 264 -1.84 -23.72 -7.31
C THR A 264 -2.74 -24.93 -7.51
N GLU A 265 -2.52 -25.63 -8.63
CA GLU A 265 -3.08 -26.94 -8.92
C GLU A 265 -2.10 -27.69 -9.84
N ASN A 266 -1.86 -28.99 -9.60
CA ASN A 266 -0.99 -29.83 -10.44
C ASN A 266 0.36 -29.18 -10.83
N GLN A 267 1.00 -28.50 -9.88
CA GLN A 267 2.28 -27.77 -10.06
C GLN A 267 2.21 -26.51 -10.93
N PHE A 268 1.02 -26.08 -11.34
CA PHE A 268 0.79 -24.79 -12.00
C PHE A 268 0.37 -23.74 -10.99
N VAL A 269 0.88 -22.52 -11.17
CA VAL A 269 0.34 -21.33 -10.50
C VAL A 269 -0.85 -20.85 -11.30
N LEU A 270 -2.01 -20.75 -10.65
CA LEU A 270 -3.29 -20.40 -11.26
C LEU A 270 -3.80 -19.02 -10.85
N HIS A 271 -3.32 -18.50 -9.73
CA HIS A 271 -3.61 -17.14 -9.27
C HIS A 271 -2.55 -16.67 -8.30
N TYR A 272 -2.33 -15.36 -8.26
CA TYR A 272 -1.52 -14.74 -7.24
C TYR A 272 -2.04 -13.35 -6.93
N ASP A 273 -1.83 -12.92 -5.69
CA ASP A 273 -2.15 -11.55 -5.28
C ASP A 273 -1.25 -11.13 -4.11
N VAL A 274 -1.13 -9.83 -3.91
CA VAL A 274 -0.15 -9.24 -2.99
C VAL A 274 -0.87 -8.37 -1.98
N PHE A 275 -0.81 -8.78 -0.71
CA PHE A 275 -1.51 -8.11 0.36
C PHE A 275 -0.57 -7.35 1.30
N PRO A 276 -1.02 -6.20 1.82
CA PRO A 276 -0.34 -5.50 2.89
C PRO A 276 -0.52 -6.18 4.27
N ASN A 277 -1.30 -7.26 4.35
CA ASN A 277 -1.65 -7.90 5.60
C ASN A 277 -0.54 -8.84 6.08
N ALA A 278 -0.07 -8.64 7.31
CA ALA A 278 0.99 -9.48 7.87
C ALA A 278 0.54 -10.91 8.22
N ALA A 279 -0.77 -11.14 8.42
CA ALA A 279 -1.34 -12.45 8.70
C ALA A 279 -2.16 -12.94 7.52
N ASP A 280 -2.16 -14.26 7.29
CA ASP A 280 -2.80 -14.90 6.15
C ASP A 280 -4.33 -15.00 6.31
N VAL A 281 -4.84 -14.96 7.55
CA VAL A 281 -6.28 -14.93 7.86
C VAL A 281 -7.03 -13.91 7.00
N ASN A 282 -6.53 -12.67 6.97
CA ASN A 282 -7.23 -11.55 6.35
C ASN A 282 -6.98 -11.44 4.84
N THR A 283 -6.24 -12.38 4.25
CA THR A 283 -5.95 -12.38 2.81
C THR A 283 -6.83 -13.35 2.04
N LEU A 284 -7.44 -14.35 2.70
CA LEU A 284 -8.19 -15.40 1.99
C LEU A 284 -9.36 -14.85 1.17
N LEU A 285 -10.33 -14.19 1.83
CA LEU A 285 -11.54 -13.73 1.13
C LEU A 285 -11.22 -12.74 0.01
N PRO A 286 -10.40 -11.68 0.22
CA PRO A 286 -9.99 -10.80 -0.87
C PRO A 286 -9.27 -11.52 -2.01
N PHE A 287 -8.46 -12.55 -1.70
CA PHE A 287 -7.76 -13.34 -2.70
C PHE A 287 -8.71 -14.22 -3.54
N LEU A 288 -9.77 -14.72 -2.92
CA LEU A 288 -10.81 -15.49 -3.60
C LEU A 288 -11.72 -14.59 -4.45
N GLU A 289 -12.00 -13.37 -4.00
CA GLU A 289 -12.74 -12.36 -4.78
C GLU A 289 -12.00 -11.96 -6.06
N SER A 290 -10.67 -11.91 -6.04
CA SER A 290 -9.86 -11.60 -7.22
C SER A 290 -9.63 -12.81 -8.14
N TYR A 291 -10.07 -14.01 -7.75
CA TYR A 291 -9.91 -15.22 -8.55
C TYR A 291 -10.92 -15.24 -9.72
N PRO A 292 -10.47 -15.40 -10.98
CA PRO A 292 -11.32 -15.21 -12.17
C PRO A 292 -12.21 -16.41 -12.52
N HIS A 293 -12.11 -17.54 -11.79
CA HIS A 293 -12.86 -18.76 -12.10
C HIS A 293 -13.79 -19.16 -10.94
N GLU A 294 -14.74 -20.04 -11.24
CA GLU A 294 -15.66 -20.58 -10.23
C GLU A 294 -14.91 -21.35 -9.14
N LEU A 295 -15.22 -21.05 -7.88
CA LEU A 295 -14.64 -21.70 -6.71
C LEU A 295 -15.44 -22.96 -6.36
N LYS A 296 -14.77 -24.10 -6.24
CA LYS A 296 -15.42 -25.37 -5.86
C LYS A 296 -14.82 -25.95 -4.59
N THR A 297 -13.52 -26.22 -4.60
CA THR A 297 -12.79 -26.76 -3.45
C THR A 297 -11.56 -25.92 -3.13
N ILE A 298 -11.38 -25.57 -1.87
CA ILE A 298 -10.23 -24.82 -1.38
C ILE A 298 -9.49 -25.63 -0.32
N VAL A 299 -8.17 -25.72 -0.47
CA VAL A 299 -7.26 -26.31 0.50
C VAL A 299 -6.26 -25.24 0.90
N ALA A 300 -6.19 -24.94 2.20
CA ALA A 300 -5.27 -23.94 2.71
C ALA A 300 -4.75 -24.34 4.10
N ASP A 301 -3.68 -23.70 4.54
CA ASP A 301 -3.10 -23.96 5.86
C ASP A 301 -4.02 -23.49 7.01
N ALA A 302 -3.65 -23.84 8.25
CA ALA A 302 -4.42 -23.42 9.43
C ALA A 302 -4.36 -21.90 9.68
N GLY A 303 -3.41 -21.19 9.07
CA GLY A 303 -3.25 -19.75 9.13
C GLY A 303 -4.43 -18.99 8.50
N TYR A 304 -5.23 -19.65 7.65
CA TYR A 304 -6.45 -19.08 7.07
C TYR A 304 -7.73 -19.42 7.85
N GLY A 305 -7.67 -20.29 8.87
CA GLY A 305 -8.85 -20.85 9.54
C GLY A 305 -9.49 -19.96 10.60
N SER A 306 -10.01 -18.79 10.20
CA SER A 306 -10.88 -17.94 11.05
C SER A 306 -12.35 -18.31 10.90
N GLU A 307 -13.15 -17.97 11.92
CA GLU A 307 -14.61 -18.12 11.89
C GLU A 307 -15.21 -17.40 10.68
N GLU A 308 -14.83 -16.13 10.47
CA GLU A 308 -15.27 -15.32 9.33
C GLU A 308 -15.00 -16.01 7.99
N ASN A 309 -13.78 -16.52 7.78
CA ASN A 309 -13.44 -17.21 6.54
C ASN A 309 -14.27 -18.48 6.35
N LEU A 310 -14.37 -19.32 7.38
CA LEU A 310 -15.06 -20.61 7.28
C LEU A 310 -16.57 -20.44 7.10
N VAL A 311 -17.19 -19.47 7.79
CA VAL A 311 -18.61 -19.14 7.62
C VAL A 311 -18.87 -18.63 6.22
N THR A 312 -18.07 -17.69 5.73
CA THR A 312 -18.21 -17.14 4.37
C THR A 312 -18.07 -18.23 3.30
N LEU A 313 -17.10 -19.14 3.45
CA LEU A 313 -16.95 -20.27 2.51
C LEU A 313 -18.15 -21.22 2.51
N ASN A 314 -18.76 -21.46 3.68
CA ASN A 314 -20.00 -22.24 3.76
C ASN A 314 -21.17 -21.52 3.08
N GLU A 315 -21.30 -20.20 3.27
CA GLU A 315 -22.34 -19.38 2.63
C GLU A 315 -22.19 -19.33 1.10
N LEU A 316 -20.95 -19.36 0.61
CA LEU A 316 -20.64 -19.46 -0.82
C LEU A 316 -20.77 -20.90 -1.38
N GLU A 317 -21.16 -21.87 -0.53
CA GLU A 317 -21.24 -23.30 -0.87
C GLU A 317 -19.92 -23.90 -1.41
N VAL A 318 -18.78 -23.30 -1.03
CA VAL A 318 -17.45 -23.76 -1.43
C VAL A 318 -16.96 -24.82 -0.45
N SER A 319 -16.58 -25.99 -0.96
CA SER A 319 -15.96 -27.03 -0.14
C SER A 319 -14.59 -26.57 0.34
N HIS A 320 -14.30 -26.69 1.64
CA HIS A 320 -13.02 -26.23 2.19
C HIS A 320 -12.37 -27.25 3.12
N PHE A 321 -11.05 -27.34 3.02
CA PHE A 321 -10.19 -28.17 3.85
C PHE A 321 -9.19 -27.27 4.58
N ILE A 322 -9.72 -26.46 5.50
CA ILE A 322 -8.95 -25.50 6.29
C ILE A 322 -9.14 -25.85 7.77
N LYS A 323 -8.04 -26.01 8.49
CA LYS A 323 -8.11 -26.25 9.94
C LYS A 323 -8.44 -24.94 10.66
N TYR A 324 -9.50 -24.93 11.48
CA TYR A 324 -9.74 -23.80 12.38
C TYR A 324 -8.67 -23.73 13.49
N ALA A 325 -8.43 -22.54 14.02
CA ALA A 325 -7.30 -22.25 14.91
C ALA A 325 -7.14 -23.17 16.14
N LEU A 326 -8.25 -23.69 16.70
CA LEU A 326 -8.23 -24.53 17.90
C LEU A 326 -8.14 -26.03 17.59
N PHE A 327 -8.24 -26.45 16.33
CA PHE A 327 -8.37 -27.85 15.93
C PHE A 327 -7.29 -28.76 16.54
N ASP A 328 -6.00 -28.40 16.39
CA ASP A 328 -4.90 -29.22 16.93
C ASP A 328 -4.84 -29.16 18.47
N LYS A 329 -5.33 -28.08 19.08
CA LYS A 329 -5.36 -27.93 20.56
C LYS A 329 -6.43 -28.83 21.16
N GLU A 330 -7.59 -28.94 20.52
CA GLU A 330 -8.71 -29.78 20.95
C GLU A 330 -8.38 -31.27 20.88
N GLN A 331 -7.47 -31.68 20.00
CA GLN A 331 -7.02 -33.06 19.93
C GLN A 331 -6.14 -33.48 21.12
N LYS A 332 -5.55 -32.53 21.87
CA LYS A 332 -4.66 -32.85 23.00
C LYS A 332 -5.45 -33.43 24.18
N ARG A 333 -4.91 -34.50 24.78
CA ARG A 333 -5.50 -35.19 25.95
C ARG A 333 -5.83 -34.24 27.11
N THR A 334 -5.00 -33.22 27.33
CA THR A 334 -5.20 -32.21 28.39
C THR A 334 -6.41 -31.32 28.14
N TYR A 335 -6.66 -30.98 26.88
CA TYR A 335 -7.82 -30.18 26.49
C TYR A 335 -9.11 -30.99 26.67
N LYS A 336 -9.15 -32.24 26.18
CA LYS A 336 -10.30 -33.15 26.29
C LYS A 336 -10.67 -33.54 27.74
N LYS A 337 -9.69 -33.53 28.65
CA LYS A 337 -9.91 -33.85 30.08
C LYS A 337 -10.22 -32.62 30.94
N SER A 338 -10.20 -31.42 30.36
CA SER A 338 -10.50 -30.18 31.09
C SER A 338 -12.00 -30.04 31.28
N SER A 339 -12.44 -29.94 32.54
CA SER A 339 -13.85 -29.71 32.87
C SER A 339 -14.38 -28.33 32.44
N ARG A 340 -13.48 -27.43 32.02
CA ARG A 340 -13.83 -26.09 31.50
C ARG A 340 -14.09 -26.07 29.99
N ASN A 341 -13.83 -27.18 29.29
CA ASN A 341 -13.93 -27.29 27.83
C ASN A 341 -14.90 -28.42 27.41
N LEU A 342 -15.69 -28.95 28.34
CA LEU A 342 -16.81 -29.85 28.01
C LEU A 342 -17.96 -28.97 27.52
N GLU A 343 -18.56 -29.40 26.41
CA GLU A 343 -19.62 -28.73 25.63
C GLU A 343 -20.69 -28.00 26.46
#